data_AF-A0A3N9V0P9-F1
#
_entry.id   AF-A0A3N9V0P9-F1
#
_cell.length_a   1.000
_cell.length_b   1.000
_cell.length_c   1.000
_cell.angle_alpha   90.00
_cell.angle_beta   90.00
_cell.angle_gamma   90.00
#
_symmetry.space_group_name_H-M   'P 1'
#
loop_
_entity.id
_entity.type
_entity.pdbx_description
1 polymer ?
#
loop_
_entity_poly.entity_id
_entity_poly.type
_entity_poly.pdbx_seq_one_letter_code
_entity_poly.pdbx_strand_id
1 'polypeptide(L)'
;MEINGKALGWGISIFLGLYVLHVAILPLLVGEQAATSDNQGLLYGVNQLLGLATCLVPGFVAAKKAGHHGFVHGGIVGSVSTILTALLAMIWAVATGAKFFGLATLPFWLVINGFLCAFAGLLATNMVEDDSAA
;
A
#
# COMPACT_ATOMS: atom_id res chain seq x y z
N MET A 1 -11.25 -9.78 -20.03
CA MET A 1 -10.10 -9.21 -19.31
C MET A 1 -9.40 -10.34 -18.56
N GLU A 2 -8.16 -10.66 -18.91
CA GLU A 2 -7.42 -11.73 -18.23
C GLU A 2 -6.77 -11.19 -16.95
N ILE A 3 -7.01 -11.85 -15.81
CA ILE A 3 -6.46 -11.51 -14.50
C ILE A 3 -5.40 -12.53 -14.13
N ASN A 4 -4.16 -12.08 -13.95
CA ASN A 4 -3.05 -12.93 -13.56
C ASN A 4 -2.99 -13.09 -12.02
N GLY A 5 -3.52 -14.20 -11.51
CA GLY A 5 -3.55 -14.48 -10.08
C GLY A 5 -2.17 -14.54 -9.41
N LYS A 6 -1.13 -14.97 -10.14
CA LYS A 6 0.25 -14.97 -9.61
C LYS A 6 0.77 -13.55 -9.42
N ALA A 7 0.49 -12.65 -10.36
CA ALA A 7 0.85 -11.24 -10.27
C ALA A 7 0.15 -10.56 -9.08
N LEU A 8 -1.14 -10.83 -8.89
CA LEU A 8 -1.89 -10.34 -7.73
C LEU A 8 -1.33 -10.85 -6.40
N GLY A 9 -1.04 -12.14 -6.29
CA GLY A 9 -0.48 -12.73 -5.07
C GLY A 9 0.87 -12.09 -4.67
N TRP A 10 1.73 -11.80 -5.65
CA TRP A 10 2.99 -11.10 -5.41
C TRP A 10 2.76 -9.66 -4.96
N GLY A 11 1.89 -8.91 -5.64
CA GLY A 11 1.53 -7.55 -5.24
C GLY A 11 0.99 -7.50 -3.81
N ILE A 12 0.00 -8.34 -3.49
CA ILE A 12 -0.61 -8.39 -2.15
C ILE A 12 0.44 -8.74 -1.08
N SER A 13 1.31 -9.71 -1.35
CA SER A 13 2.36 -10.11 -0.39
C SER A 13 3.33 -8.96 -0.09
N ILE A 14 3.74 -8.21 -1.12
CA ILE A 14 4.62 -7.04 -0.95
C ILE A 14 3.89 -5.91 -0.21
N PHE A 15 2.61 -5.66 -0.54
CA PHE A 15 1.81 -4.66 0.17
C PHE A 15 1.73 -4.98 1.66
N LEU A 16 1.39 -6.21 2.02
CA LEU A 16 1.30 -6.62 3.42
C LEU A 16 2.64 -6.51 4.14
N GLY A 17 3.74 -6.92 3.48
CA GLY A 17 5.09 -6.77 4.04
C GLY A 17 5.47 -5.31 4.30
N LEU A 18 5.23 -4.43 3.34
CA LEU A 18 5.49 -2.99 3.47
C LEU A 18 4.58 -2.35 4.52
N TYR A 19 3.32 -2.77 4.62
CA TYR A 19 2.40 -2.30 5.65
C TYR A 19 2.88 -2.66 7.06
N VAL A 20 3.31 -3.91 7.27
CA VAL A 20 3.88 -4.34 8.57
C VAL A 20 5.14 -3.53 8.89
N LEU A 21 6.01 -3.33 7.90
CA LEU A 21 7.22 -2.53 8.07
C LEU A 21 6.89 -1.07 8.39
N HIS A 22 5.88 -0.47 7.72
CA HIS A 22 5.40 0.88 8.00
C HIS A 22 4.89 0.99 9.44
N VAL A 23 4.05 0.04 9.89
CA VAL A 23 3.52 0.01 11.26
C VAL A 23 4.62 -0.22 12.30
N ALA A 24 5.67 -0.99 11.99
CA ALA A 24 6.79 -1.25 12.91
C ALA A 24 7.80 -0.10 12.98
N ILE A 25 8.07 0.59 11.86
CA ILE A 25 9.04 1.69 11.79
C ILE A 25 8.49 2.96 12.42
N LEU A 26 7.20 3.25 12.26
CA LEU A 26 6.57 4.45 12.82
C LEU A 26 6.86 4.62 14.33
N PRO A 27 6.59 3.64 15.21
CA PRO A 27 6.92 3.73 16.63
C PRO A 27 8.41 3.92 16.92
N LEU A 28 9.29 3.35 16.09
CA LEU A 28 10.75 3.51 16.24
C LEU A 28 11.22 4.91 15.88
N LEU A 29 10.58 5.55 14.90
CA LEU A 29 10.84 6.95 14.54
C LEU A 29 10.17 7.94 15.50
N VAL A 30 9.06 7.53 16.13
CA VAL A 30 8.23 8.36 17.01
C VAL A 30 8.62 8.23 18.49
N GLY A 31 9.50 7.29 18.88
CA GLY A 31 10.11 7.28 20.23
C GLY A 31 10.66 8.65 20.65
N GLU A 32 10.77 8.96 21.95
CA GLU A 32 11.09 10.24 22.67
C GLU A 32 11.08 11.62 21.92
N GLN A 33 11.58 11.70 20.69
CA GLN A 33 11.60 12.81 19.75
C GLN A 33 10.24 13.39 19.36
N ALA A 34 9.13 12.66 19.56
CA ALA A 34 7.78 13.19 19.34
C ALA A 34 7.36 14.26 20.37
N ALA A 35 8.11 14.41 21.48
CA ALA A 35 7.85 15.41 22.51
C ALA A 35 8.33 16.83 22.15
N THR A 36 9.12 17.00 21.09
CA THR A 36 9.62 18.30 20.62
C THR A 36 8.92 18.73 19.33
N SER A 37 8.33 19.93 19.35
CA SER A 37 7.53 20.51 18.26
C SER A 37 8.24 20.57 16.89
N ASP A 38 9.57 20.62 16.88
CA ASP A 38 10.35 20.85 15.66
C ASP A 38 10.37 19.66 14.69
N ASN A 39 10.11 18.43 15.15
CA ASN A 39 10.20 17.22 14.33
C ASN A 39 8.86 16.67 13.83
N GLN A 40 7.73 17.30 14.19
CA GLN A 40 6.40 16.81 13.80
C GLN A 40 6.17 16.82 12.28
N GLY A 41 6.67 17.85 11.59
CA GLY A 41 6.57 17.95 10.13
C GLY A 41 7.37 16.86 9.40
N LEU A 42 8.57 16.55 9.89
CA LEU A 42 9.41 15.47 9.37
C LEU A 42 8.71 14.10 9.56
N LEU A 43 8.18 13.83 10.75
CA LEU A 43 7.46 12.59 11.06
C LEU A 43 6.22 12.41 10.18
N TYR A 44 5.45 13.49 9.96
CA TYR A 44 4.33 13.47 9.04
C TYR A 44 4.79 13.16 7.61
N GLY A 45 5.87 13.80 7.14
CA GLY A 45 6.44 13.55 5.81
C GLY A 45 6.87 12.09 5.61
N VAL A 46 7.59 11.51 6.59
CA VAL A 46 8.01 10.10 6.53
C VAL A 46 6.80 9.16 6.54
N ASN A 47 5.78 9.45 7.35
CA ASN A 47 4.55 8.66 7.37
C ASN A 47 3.85 8.66 6.00
N GLN A 48 3.74 9.83 5.35
CA GLN A 48 3.14 9.94 4.02
C GLN A 48 3.98 9.22 2.95
N LEU A 49 5.31 9.34 3.01
CA LEU A 49 6.21 8.65 2.07
C LEU A 49 6.11 7.12 2.21
N LEU A 50 6.08 6.59 3.43
CA LEU A 50 5.89 5.16 3.68
C LEU A 50 4.51 4.68 3.20
N GLY A 51 3.46 5.47 3.42
CA GLY A 51 2.12 5.18 2.91
C GLY A 51 2.07 5.12 1.39
N LEU A 52 2.69 6.11 0.72
CA LEU A 52 2.82 6.14 -0.74
C LEU A 52 3.62 4.94 -1.25
N ALA A 53 4.78 4.65 -0.65
CA ALA A 53 5.61 3.50 -1.06
C ALA A 53 4.87 2.16 -0.92
N THR A 54 4.09 2.01 0.16
CA THR A 54 3.25 0.83 0.41
C THR A 54 2.18 0.63 -0.66
N CYS A 55 1.75 1.69 -1.36
CA CYS A 55 0.80 1.57 -2.47
C CYS A 55 1.50 1.44 -3.83
N LEU A 56 2.50 2.28 -4.10
CA LEU A 56 3.12 2.36 -5.42
C LEU A 56 3.95 1.11 -5.75
N VAL A 57 4.76 0.62 -4.81
CA VAL A 57 5.66 -0.52 -5.05
C VAL A 57 4.88 -1.80 -5.38
N PRO A 58 3.85 -2.21 -4.61
CA PRO A 58 3.05 -3.38 -4.94
C PRO A 58 2.30 -3.28 -6.26
N GLY A 59 1.71 -2.12 -6.54
CA GLY A 59 0.98 -1.88 -7.79
C GLY A 59 1.90 -1.99 -9.01
N PHE A 60 3.09 -1.40 -8.93
CA PHE A 60 4.11 -1.49 -9.96
C PHE A 60 4.59 -2.94 -10.18
N VAL A 61 4.92 -3.66 -9.11
CA VAL A 61 5.41 -5.05 -9.20
C VAL A 61 4.33 -5.98 -9.76
N ALA A 62 3.09 -5.84 -9.32
CA ALA A 62 1.97 -6.63 -9.84
C ALA A 62 1.77 -6.39 -11.34
N ALA A 63 1.78 -5.14 -11.78
CA ALA A 63 1.63 -4.80 -13.18
C ALA A 63 2.80 -5.29 -14.05
N LYS A 64 4.05 -5.12 -13.59
CA LYS A 64 5.25 -5.63 -14.28
C LYS A 64 5.20 -7.14 -14.45
N LYS A 65 4.67 -7.86 -13.46
CA LYS A 65 4.54 -9.32 -13.48
C LYS A 65 3.34 -9.80 -14.29
N ALA A 66 2.28 -9.00 -14.38
CA ALA A 66 1.15 -9.29 -15.24
C ALA A 66 1.54 -9.11 -16.71
N GLY A 67 2.28 -8.04 -17.06
CA GLY A 67 2.67 -7.69 -18.42
C GLY A 67 1.58 -6.95 -19.22
N HIS A 68 0.36 -6.89 -18.69
CA HIS A 68 -0.79 -6.25 -19.32
C HIS A 68 -1.79 -5.76 -18.28
N HIS A 69 -2.66 -4.82 -18.67
CA HIS A 69 -3.71 -4.24 -17.82
C HIS A 69 -3.19 -3.76 -16.45
N GLY A 70 -2.09 -3.00 -16.45
CA GLY A 70 -1.39 -2.59 -15.23
C GLY A 70 -2.29 -1.84 -14.24
N PHE A 71 -3.14 -0.95 -14.75
CA PHE A 71 -4.11 -0.21 -13.92
C PHE A 71 -5.01 -1.13 -13.09
N VAL A 72 -5.55 -2.19 -13.70
CA VAL A 72 -6.50 -3.05 -12.99
C VAL A 72 -5.78 -4.02 -12.05
N HIS A 73 -4.65 -4.60 -12.45
CA HIS A 73 -3.86 -5.43 -11.53
C HIS A 73 -3.41 -4.63 -10.30
N GLY A 74 -2.93 -3.40 -10.51
CA GLY A 74 -2.63 -2.47 -9.43
C GLY A 74 -3.84 -2.13 -8.58
N GLY A 75 -4.98 -1.78 -9.19
CA GLY A 75 -6.21 -1.43 -8.49
C GLY A 75 -6.76 -2.55 -7.62
N ILE A 76 -6.71 -3.80 -8.12
CA ILE A 76 -7.11 -4.99 -7.36
C ILE A 76 -6.15 -5.21 -6.18
N VAL A 77 -4.84 -5.10 -6.39
CA VAL A 77 -3.85 -5.23 -5.31
C VAL A 77 -4.11 -4.20 -4.21
N GLY A 78 -4.30 -2.93 -4.57
CA GLY A 78 -4.58 -1.88 -3.58
C GLY A 78 -5.87 -2.09 -2.81
N SER A 79 -6.96 -2.46 -3.51
CA SER A 79 -8.27 -2.69 -2.90
C SER A 79 -8.26 -3.90 -1.97
N VAL A 80 -7.79 -5.04 -2.45
CA VAL A 80 -7.74 -6.30 -1.68
C VAL A 80 -6.82 -6.15 -0.48
N SER A 81 -5.63 -5.56 -0.66
CA SER A 81 -4.68 -5.40 0.44
C SER A 81 -5.21 -4.44 1.50
N THR A 82 -5.95 -3.40 1.13
CA THR A 82 -6.60 -2.49 2.10
C THR A 82 -7.65 -3.20 2.94
N ILE A 83 -8.43 -4.11 2.35
CA ILE A 83 -9.38 -4.94 3.10
C ILE A 83 -8.62 -5.88 4.05
N LEU A 84 -7.56 -6.53 3.57
CA LEU A 84 -6.76 -7.43 4.38
C LEU A 84 -6.08 -6.73 5.56
N THR A 85 -5.50 -5.56 5.36
CA THR A 85 -4.88 -4.79 6.45
C THR A 85 -5.92 -4.30 7.46
N ALA A 86 -7.11 -3.90 7.01
CA ALA A 86 -8.21 -3.56 7.90
C ALA A 86 -8.66 -4.75 8.75
N LEU A 87 -8.75 -5.96 8.14
CA LEU A 87 -9.07 -7.20 8.86
C LEU A 87 -7.99 -7.55 9.89
N LEU A 88 -6.71 -7.45 9.53
CA LEU A 88 -5.59 -7.68 10.44
C LEU A 88 -5.60 -6.70 11.61
N ALA A 89 -5.83 -5.41 11.34
CA ALA A 89 -5.93 -4.38 12.37
C ALA A 89 -7.14 -4.61 13.30
N MET A 90 -8.26 -5.10 12.76
CA MET A 90 -9.45 -5.44 13.55
C MET A 90 -9.18 -6.63 14.47
N ILE A 91 -8.58 -7.71 13.95
CA ILE A 91 -8.20 -8.90 14.75
C ILE A 91 -7.24 -8.49 15.87
N TRP A 92 -6.24 -7.67 15.55
CA TRP A 92 -5.29 -7.15 16.53
C TRP A 92 -5.99 -6.33 17.63
N ALA A 93 -6.86 -5.40 17.26
CA ALA A 93 -7.59 -4.56 18.20
C ALA A 93 -8.47 -5.39 19.16
N VAL A 94 -9.15 -6.43 18.64
CA VAL A 94 -9.92 -7.37 19.47
C VAL A 94 -9.02 -8.14 20.42
N ALA A 95 -7.87 -8.62 19.95
CA ALA A 95 -6.93 -9.40 20.75
C ALA A 95 -6.27 -8.59 21.88
N THR A 96 -5.99 -7.30 21.66
CA THR A 96 -5.31 -6.44 22.64
C THR A 96 -6.25 -5.55 23.44
N GLY A 97 -7.57 -5.58 23.17
CA GLY A 97 -8.54 -4.65 23.75
C GLY A 97 -8.34 -3.19 23.31
N ALA A 98 -7.61 -2.95 22.21
CA ALA A 98 -7.36 -1.60 21.71
C ALA A 98 -8.58 -1.05 20.97
N LYS A 99 -8.76 0.28 20.99
CA LYS A 99 -9.84 0.92 20.23
C LYS A 99 -9.54 0.85 18.73
N PHE A 100 -10.49 0.34 17.97
CA PHE A 100 -10.43 0.28 16.51
C PHE A 100 -11.14 1.49 15.89
N PHE A 101 -10.39 2.38 15.21
CA PHE A 101 -10.92 3.60 14.60
C PHE A 101 -11.02 3.55 13.06
N GLY A 102 -10.73 2.40 12.44
CA GLY A 102 -10.49 2.31 10.99
C GLY A 102 -11.69 2.02 10.08
N LEU A 103 -12.84 1.59 10.61
CA LEU A 103 -13.96 1.07 9.79
C LEU A 103 -14.70 2.17 9.02
N ALA A 104 -14.90 3.32 9.64
CA ALA A 104 -15.64 4.43 9.02
C ALA A 104 -14.89 5.06 7.84
N THR A 105 -13.56 5.06 7.88
CA THR A 105 -12.70 5.61 6.83
C THR A 105 -12.25 4.56 5.81
N LEU A 106 -12.61 3.28 6.01
CA LEU A 106 -12.25 2.18 5.12
C LEU A 106 -12.65 2.42 3.66
N PRO A 107 -13.88 2.90 3.33
CA PRO A 107 -14.25 3.15 1.94
C PRO A 107 -13.36 4.19 1.27
N PHE A 108 -12.98 5.25 2.00
CA PHE A 108 -12.08 6.27 1.50
C PHE A 108 -10.68 5.69 1.20
N TRP A 109 -10.11 4.94 2.16
CA TRP A 109 -8.79 4.33 1.98
C TRP A 109 -8.77 3.27 0.89
N LEU A 110 -9.86 2.52 0.71
CA LEU A 110 -10.00 1.55 -0.37
C LEU A 110 -9.88 2.23 -1.73
N VAL A 111 -10.55 3.37 -1.91
CA VAL A 111 -10.48 4.16 -3.14
C VAL A 111 -9.08 4.74 -3.33
N ILE A 112 -8.51 5.39 -2.31
CA ILE A 112 -7.19 6.04 -2.41
C ILE A 112 -6.08 5.02 -2.67
N ASN A 113 -5.99 3.97 -1.87
CA ASN A 113 -4.95 2.95 -2.03
C ASN A 113 -5.14 2.17 -3.32
N GLY A 114 -6.39 1.85 -3.68
CA GLY A 114 -6.74 1.25 -4.97
C GLY A 114 -6.25 2.11 -6.13
N PHE A 115 -6.55 3.41 -6.11
CA PHE A 115 -6.14 4.33 -7.17
C PHE A 115 -4.62 4.52 -7.23
N LEU A 116 -3.94 4.67 -6.10
CA LEU A 116 -2.47 4.79 -6.06
C LEU A 116 -1.78 3.54 -6.61
N CYS A 117 -2.24 2.34 -6.22
CA CYS A 117 -1.70 1.10 -6.77
C CYS A 117 -2.02 0.97 -8.27
N ALA A 118 -3.22 1.36 -8.70
CA ALA A 118 -3.61 1.36 -10.10
C ALA A 118 -2.75 2.31 -10.94
N PHE A 119 -2.50 3.51 -10.43
CA PHE A 119 -1.64 4.49 -11.07
C PHE A 119 -0.20 3.98 -11.23
N ALA A 120 0.37 3.40 -10.17
CA ALA A 120 1.69 2.77 -10.26
C ALA A 120 1.72 1.60 -11.25
N GLY A 121 0.63 0.83 -11.31
CA GLY A 121 0.49 -0.26 -12.26
C GLY A 121 0.44 0.23 -13.71
N LEU A 122 -0.26 1.34 -13.98
CA LEU A 122 -0.28 1.99 -15.29
C LEU A 122 1.12 2.46 -15.72
N LEU A 123 1.86 3.10 -14.80
CA LEU A 123 3.24 3.51 -15.07
C LEU A 123 4.13 2.31 -15.43
N ALA A 124 4.00 1.21 -14.69
CA ALA A 124 4.79 0.01 -14.93
C ALA A 124 4.58 -0.59 -16.33
N THR A 125 3.34 -0.61 -16.82
CA THR A 125 3.05 -1.16 -18.16
C THR A 125 3.52 -0.22 -19.27
N ASN A 126 3.36 1.10 -19.10
CA ASN A 126 3.78 2.06 -20.12
C ASN A 126 5.31 2.11 -20.26
N MET A 127 6.06 1.94 -19.16
CA MET A 127 7.53 1.87 -19.22
C MET A 127 8.05 0.62 -19.94
N VAL A 128 7.29 -0.48 -19.93
CA VAL A 128 7.69 -1.73 -20.60
C VAL A 128 7.45 -1.65 -22.11
N GLU A 129 6.41 -0.92 -22.55
CA GLU A 129 6.16 -0.71 -23.98
C GLU A 129 7.28 0.10 -24.64
N ASP A 130 7.80 1.13 -23.95
CA ASP A 130 8.94 1.93 -24.46
C ASP A 130 10.24 1.12 -24.62
N ASP A 131 10.54 0.18 -23.71
CA ASP A 131 11.74 -0.66 -23.80
C ASP A 131 11.67 -1.69 -24.95
N SER A 132 10.48 -2.01 -25.44
CA SER A 132 10.28 -2.93 -26.58
C SER A 132 10.31 -2.25 -27.95
N ALA A 133 10.36 -0.91 -27.97
CA ALA A 133 10.40 -0.09 -29.18
C ALA A 133 11.80 0.46 -29.51
N ALA A 134 12.81 0.14 -28.70
CA ALA A 134 14.23 0.49 -28.90
C ALA A 134 15.06 -0.73 -29.33
#